data_AF-Q8YBJ3-F1
#
_entry.id   AF-Q8YBJ3-F1
#
_cell.length_a   1.000
_cell.length_b   1.000
_cell.length_c   1.000
_cell.angle_alpha   90.00
_cell.angle_beta   90.00
_cell.angle_gamma   90.00
#
_symmetry.space_group_name_H-M   'P 1'
#
loop_
_entity.id
_entity.type
_entity.pdbx_description
1 polymer ?
#
loop_
_entity_poly.entity_id
_entity_poly.type
_entity_poly.pdbx_seq_one_letter_code
_entity_poly.pdbx_strand_id
1 'polypeptide(L)'
;MEAVDIYTRQCSTLVTATDLATMGATLAAGGVNPISGKRMVSAGNVAPILAEMTMEGLYTALGDWAYTVGLPGKSGVGGGIMAVVPGELAIAAFSPPLDPAGNSVKAMAAVAAVADSLGHNLYTTRGKVSS
;
A
#
# COMPACT_ATOMS: atom_id res chain seq x y z
N MET A 1 -18.81 23.57 0.64
CA MET A 1 -18.15 23.16 -0.62
C MET A 1 -16.64 23.13 -0.53
N GLU A 2 -15.99 23.90 0.36
CA GLU A 2 -14.52 23.95 0.51
C GLU A 2 -13.85 22.57 0.71
N ALA A 3 -14.36 21.71 1.59
CA ALA A 3 -13.79 20.38 1.84
C ALA A 3 -13.75 19.48 0.57
N VAL A 4 -14.75 19.61 -0.31
CA VAL A 4 -14.81 18.85 -1.57
C VAL A 4 -13.77 19.38 -2.57
N ASP A 5 -13.53 20.69 -2.61
CA ASP A 5 -12.47 21.28 -3.45
C ASP A 5 -11.09 20.78 -3.01
N ILE A 6 -10.82 20.81 -1.70
CA ILE A 6 -9.55 20.32 -1.12
C ILE A 6 -9.36 18.83 -1.45
N TYR A 7 -10.38 18.00 -1.21
CA TYR A 7 -10.33 16.57 -1.54
C TYR A 7 -10.06 16.33 -3.04
N THR A 8 -10.76 17.06 -3.91
CA THR A 8 -10.60 16.91 -5.36
C THR A 8 -9.18 17.25 -5.80
N ARG A 9 -8.59 18.32 -5.23
CA ARG A 9 -7.19 18.68 -5.48
C ARG A 9 -6.23 17.63 -4.97
N GLN A 10 -6.45 17.07 -3.77
CA GLN A 10 -5.64 15.98 -3.23
C GLN A 10 -5.63 14.77 -4.18
N CYS A 11 -6.81 14.33 -4.65
CA CYS A 11 -6.95 13.23 -5.59
C CYS A 11 -6.40 13.51 -7.00
N SER A 12 -6.16 14.77 -7.35
CA SER A 12 -5.63 15.18 -8.65
C SER A 12 -4.10 15.33 -8.65
N THR A 13 -3.42 14.99 -7.55
CA THR A 13 -1.96 15.04 -7.47
C THR A 13 -1.35 13.96 -8.35
N LEU A 14 -0.50 14.35 -9.29
CA LEU A 14 0.20 13.43 -10.17
C LEU A 14 1.35 12.75 -9.44
N VAL A 15 1.41 11.43 -9.53
CA VAL A 15 2.45 10.58 -8.94
C VAL A 15 2.78 9.43 -9.87
N THR A 16 4.02 8.94 -9.80
CA THR A 16 4.48 7.72 -10.48
C THR A 16 4.39 6.51 -9.54
N ALA A 17 4.58 5.30 -10.08
CA ALA A 17 4.70 4.10 -9.26
C ALA A 17 5.90 4.18 -8.29
N THR A 18 6.99 4.83 -8.70
CA THR A 18 8.17 5.07 -7.84
C THR A 18 7.84 6.02 -6.70
N ASP A 19 7.06 7.06 -6.95
CA ASP A 19 6.59 7.98 -5.89
C ASP A 19 5.71 7.23 -4.90
N LEU A 20 4.76 6.42 -5.38
CA LEU A 20 3.91 5.58 -4.53
C LEU A 20 4.77 4.61 -3.69
N ALA A 21 5.71 3.90 -4.30
CA ALA A 21 6.62 3.01 -3.56
C ALA A 21 7.39 3.77 -2.47
N THR A 22 7.85 4.99 -2.76
CA THR A 22 8.57 5.84 -1.78
C THR A 22 7.65 6.31 -0.64
N MET A 23 6.41 6.68 -0.95
CA MET A 23 5.40 7.04 0.06
C MET A 23 5.06 5.85 0.95
N GLY A 24 4.88 4.67 0.37
CA GLY A 24 4.65 3.43 1.13
C GLY A 24 5.85 3.05 1.98
N ALA A 25 7.06 3.18 1.45
CA ALA A 25 8.29 2.89 2.18
C ALA A 25 8.51 3.88 3.33
N THR A 26 7.99 5.09 3.22
CA THR A 26 7.95 6.05 4.34
C THR A 26 7.10 5.51 5.49
N LEU A 27 5.95 4.87 5.19
CA LEU A 27 5.14 4.19 6.21
C LEU A 27 5.84 2.93 6.74
N ALA A 28 6.44 2.13 5.86
CA ALA A 28 7.24 0.96 6.25
C ALA A 28 8.34 1.32 7.25
N ALA A 29 9.01 2.46 7.04
CA ALA A 29 10.09 2.97 7.87
C ALA A 29 9.60 3.82 9.07
N GLY A 30 8.38 3.59 9.58
CA GLY A 30 7.90 4.26 10.80
C GLY A 30 7.68 5.77 10.63
N GLY A 31 7.34 6.21 9.41
CA GLY A 31 7.02 7.58 9.06
C GLY A 31 8.23 8.43 8.64
N VAL A 32 9.41 7.82 8.52
CA VAL A 32 10.62 8.49 8.02
C VAL A 32 10.81 8.17 6.55
N ASN A 33 10.93 9.21 5.72
CA ASN A 33 11.13 9.01 4.30
C ASN A 33 12.53 8.44 4.04
N PRO A 34 12.66 7.28 3.38
CA PRO A 34 13.93 6.56 3.28
C PRO A 34 14.96 7.24 2.38
N ILE A 35 14.52 8.13 1.46
CA ILE A 35 15.41 8.85 0.55
C ILE A 35 15.99 10.09 1.24
N SER A 36 15.13 10.87 1.91
CA SER A 36 15.52 12.15 2.51
C SER A 36 15.94 12.06 3.99
N GLY A 37 15.61 10.96 4.67
CA GLY A 37 15.83 10.79 6.11
C GLY A 37 14.90 11.65 7.00
N LYS A 38 13.97 12.41 6.41
CA LYS A 38 13.06 13.30 7.16
C LYS A 38 11.82 12.55 7.64
N ARG A 39 11.36 12.87 8.85
CA ARG A 39 10.06 12.43 9.36
C ARG A 39 8.94 13.15 8.63
N MET A 40 8.15 12.40 7.85
CA MET A 40 6.96 12.90 7.14
C MET A 40 5.67 12.59 7.89
N VAL A 41 5.65 11.46 8.62
CA VAL A 41 4.50 11.02 9.42
C VAL A 41 4.94 10.83 10.87
N SER A 42 4.13 11.31 11.80
CA SER A 42 4.34 11.05 13.23
C SER A 42 4.33 9.55 13.49
N ALA A 43 5.29 9.04 14.28
CA ALA A 43 5.43 7.61 14.54
C ALA A 43 4.13 6.99 15.10
N GLY A 44 3.42 7.73 15.96
CA GLY A 44 2.15 7.29 16.54
C GLY A 44 1.01 7.12 15.52
N ASN A 45 1.11 7.73 14.34
CA ASN A 45 0.09 7.64 13.31
C ASN A 45 0.33 6.47 12.34
N VAL A 46 1.54 5.90 12.31
CA VAL A 46 1.90 4.89 11.30
C VAL A 46 1.11 3.60 11.50
N ALA A 47 1.08 3.06 12.73
CA ALA A 47 0.37 1.81 12.99
C ALA A 47 -1.15 1.93 12.73
N PRO A 48 -1.84 3.01 13.16
CA PRO A 48 -3.24 3.24 12.76
C PRO A 48 -3.43 3.32 11.24
N ILE A 49 -2.58 4.06 10.52
CA ILE A 49 -2.68 4.16 9.06
C ILE A 49 -2.53 2.79 8.39
N LEU A 50 -1.56 1.97 8.83
CA LEU A 50 -1.37 0.63 8.28
C LEU A 50 -2.55 -0.30 8.60
N ALA A 51 -3.19 -0.15 9.76
CA ALA A 51 -4.41 -0.89 10.10
C ALA A 51 -5.56 -0.51 9.17
N GLU A 52 -5.81 0.79 8.95
CA GLU A 52 -6.82 1.28 8.01
C GLU A 52 -6.55 0.81 6.57
N MET A 53 -5.30 0.86 6.12
CA MET A 53 -4.90 0.31 4.81
C MET A 53 -5.19 -1.20 4.69
N THR A 54 -5.10 -1.94 5.79
CA THR A 54 -5.41 -3.38 5.79
C THR A 54 -6.93 -3.62 5.72
N MET A 55 -7.70 -2.83 6.46
CA MET A 55 -9.14 -3.06 6.64
C MET A 55 -10.01 -2.35 5.60
N GLU A 56 -9.53 -1.30 4.94
CA GLU A 56 -10.33 -0.42 4.07
C GLU A 56 -9.62 -0.07 2.74
N GLY A 57 -8.46 -0.69 2.48
CA GLY A 57 -7.54 -0.23 1.43
C GLY A 57 -7.99 -0.43 -0.02
N LEU A 58 -8.75 -1.50 -0.27
CA LEU A 58 -9.00 -2.07 -1.60
C LEU A 58 -10.49 -2.24 -1.93
N TYR A 59 -11.33 -1.35 -1.39
CA TYR A 59 -12.79 -1.41 -1.55
C TYR A 59 -13.31 -2.80 -1.14
N THR A 60 -14.27 -3.37 -1.86
CA THR A 60 -14.86 -4.67 -1.54
C THR A 60 -13.88 -5.85 -1.68
N ALA A 61 -12.69 -5.65 -2.23
CA ALA A 61 -11.67 -6.71 -2.38
C ALA A 61 -10.72 -6.84 -1.17
N LEU A 62 -10.87 -6.00 -0.13
CA LEU A 62 -9.96 -5.98 1.02
C LEU A 62 -9.87 -7.33 1.76
N GLY A 63 -10.97 -8.08 1.87
CA GLY A 63 -11.02 -9.34 2.59
C GLY A 63 -10.21 -10.43 1.90
N ASP A 64 -10.43 -10.61 0.61
CA ASP A 64 -9.68 -11.55 -0.23
C ASP A 64 -8.20 -11.16 -0.29
N TRP A 65 -7.90 -9.86 -0.37
CA TRP A 65 -6.53 -9.36 -0.34
C TRP A 65 -5.82 -9.67 0.99
N ALA A 66 -6.48 -9.41 2.13
CA ALA A 66 -5.92 -9.74 3.43
C ALA A 66 -5.69 -11.26 3.57
N TYR A 67 -6.59 -12.08 3.05
CA TYR A 67 -6.48 -13.55 3.08
C TYR A 67 -5.34 -14.08 2.20
N THR A 68 -5.21 -13.56 0.97
CA THR A 68 -4.28 -14.10 -0.03
C THR A 68 -2.91 -13.42 -0.04
N VAL A 69 -2.86 -12.10 0.09
CA VAL A 69 -1.63 -11.29 0.06
C VAL A 69 -1.18 -10.88 1.47
N GLY A 70 -2.11 -10.52 2.34
CA GLY A 70 -1.83 -10.29 3.76
C GLY A 70 -0.93 -9.09 4.05
N LEU A 71 -1.03 -8.03 3.25
CA LEU A 71 -0.26 -6.79 3.42
C LEU A 71 -1.19 -5.56 3.42
N PRO A 72 -0.93 -4.52 4.24
CA PRO A 72 -1.60 -3.23 4.16
C PRO A 72 -1.56 -2.70 2.72
N GLY A 73 -2.72 -2.46 2.12
CA GLY A 73 -2.84 -2.10 0.70
C GLY A 73 -3.56 -0.77 0.50
N LYS A 74 -3.37 -0.15 -0.65
CA LYS A 74 -4.26 0.92 -1.12
C LYS A 74 -4.42 0.89 -2.63
N SER A 75 -5.65 1.03 -3.08
CA SER A 75 -6.01 1.25 -4.48
C SER A 75 -6.43 2.69 -4.76
N GLY A 76 -6.17 3.14 -5.98
CA GLY A 76 -6.75 4.37 -6.52
C GLY A 76 -7.30 4.13 -7.93
N VAL A 77 -8.47 4.73 -8.21
CA VAL A 77 -9.16 4.64 -9.52
C VAL A 77 -8.34 5.18 -10.70
N GLY A 78 -7.25 5.91 -10.45
CA GLY A 78 -6.26 6.24 -11.48
C GLY A 78 -5.49 5.01 -12.02
N GLY A 79 -5.57 3.86 -11.35
CA GLY A 79 -4.90 2.61 -11.73
C GLY A 79 -3.69 2.25 -10.87
N GLY A 80 -3.41 3.01 -9.81
CA GLY A 80 -2.30 2.77 -8.89
C GLY A 80 -2.66 1.80 -7.77
N ILE A 81 -1.77 0.88 -7.44
CA ILE A 81 -1.84 -0.01 -6.28
C ILE A 81 -0.55 0.11 -5.50
N MET A 82 -0.65 0.19 -4.16
CA MET A 82 0.49 0.08 -3.25
C MET A 82 0.23 -0.99 -2.20
N ALA A 83 1.28 -1.67 -1.76
CA ALA A 83 1.30 -2.51 -0.57
C ALA A 83 2.51 -2.19 0.30
N VAL A 84 2.33 -2.22 1.62
CA VAL A 84 3.39 -1.91 2.58
C VAL A 84 3.78 -3.18 3.34
N VAL A 85 5.07 -3.47 3.41
CA VAL A 85 5.66 -4.48 4.30
C VAL A 85 6.28 -3.72 5.49
N PRO A 86 5.59 -3.65 6.65
CA PRO A 86 6.04 -2.85 7.79
C PRO A 86 7.46 -3.24 8.22
N GLY A 87 8.34 -2.26 8.36
CA GLY A 87 9.74 -2.45 8.74
C GLY A 87 10.70 -2.83 7.62
N GLU A 88 10.21 -3.13 6.40
CA GLU A 88 11.06 -3.65 5.32
C GLU A 88 10.99 -2.81 4.05
N LEU A 89 9.83 -2.76 3.38
CA LEU A 89 9.70 -2.15 2.05
C LEU A 89 8.25 -1.76 1.72
N ALA A 90 8.06 -1.14 0.55
CA ALA A 90 6.75 -1.05 -0.07
C ALA A 90 6.85 -1.39 -1.56
N ILE A 91 5.76 -1.93 -2.09
CA ILE A 91 5.62 -2.35 -3.47
C ILE A 91 4.53 -1.47 -4.08
N ALA A 92 4.75 -0.97 -5.29
CA ALA A 92 3.73 -0.25 -6.02
C ALA A 92 3.74 -0.62 -7.49
N ALA A 93 2.56 -0.63 -8.10
CA ALA A 93 2.39 -0.84 -9.53
C ALA A 93 1.28 0.06 -10.06
N PHE A 94 1.27 0.24 -11.38
CA PHE A 94 0.30 1.07 -12.07
C PHE A 94 -0.20 0.37 -13.33
N SER A 95 -1.53 0.32 -13.50
CA SER A 95 -2.17 -0.09 -14.75
C SER A 95 -3.59 0.48 -14.82
N PRO A 96 -3.96 1.24 -15.87
CA PRO A 96 -5.26 1.91 -15.91
C PRO A 96 -6.53 1.03 -15.84
N PRO A 97 -6.61 -0.15 -16.47
CA PRO A 97 -7.85 -0.93 -16.49
C PRO A 97 -8.27 -1.44 -15.11
N LEU A 98 -9.53 -1.17 -14.75
CA LEU A 98 -10.09 -1.51 -13.44
C LEU A 98 -11.09 -2.68 -13.52
N ASP A 99 -11.25 -3.38 -12.41
CA ASP A 99 -12.35 -4.31 -12.16
C ASP A 99 -13.65 -3.55 -11.77
N PRO A 100 -14.79 -4.25 -11.62
CA PRO A 100 -16.05 -3.62 -11.19
C PRO A 100 -16.01 -2.99 -9.78
N ALA A 101 -15.07 -3.36 -8.92
CA ALA A 101 -14.89 -2.77 -7.60
C ALA A 101 -14.05 -1.47 -7.64
N GLY A 102 -13.47 -1.13 -8.80
CA GLY A 102 -12.64 0.05 -9.01
C GLY A 102 -11.15 -0.18 -8.76
N ASN A 103 -10.70 -1.42 -8.68
CA ASN A 103 -9.29 -1.76 -8.49
C ASN A 103 -8.59 -2.11 -9.80
N SER A 104 -7.31 -1.72 -9.93
CA SER A 104 -6.50 -2.08 -11.08
C SER A 104 -6.14 -3.56 -11.11
N VAL A 105 -6.68 -4.30 -12.09
CA VAL A 105 -6.51 -5.76 -12.20
C VAL A 105 -5.03 -6.14 -12.32
N LYS A 106 -4.32 -5.54 -13.27
CA LYS A 106 -2.93 -5.89 -13.55
C LYS A 106 -1.97 -5.39 -12.48
N ALA A 107 -2.22 -4.20 -11.92
CA ALA A 107 -1.37 -3.68 -10.86
C ALA A 107 -1.52 -4.48 -9.56
N MET A 108 -2.75 -4.88 -9.19
CA MET A 108 -2.97 -5.77 -8.04
C MET A 108 -2.24 -7.10 -8.22
N ALA A 109 -2.39 -7.74 -9.38
CA ALA A 109 -1.71 -8.99 -9.67
C ALA A 109 -0.18 -8.86 -9.60
N ALA A 110 0.38 -7.77 -10.14
CA ALA A 110 1.82 -7.51 -10.09
C ALA A 110 2.32 -7.32 -8.65
N VAL A 111 1.61 -6.51 -7.84
CA VAL A 111 1.98 -6.28 -6.43
C VAL A 111 1.91 -7.58 -5.63
N ALA A 112 0.84 -8.36 -5.81
CA ALA A 112 0.68 -9.65 -5.15
C ALA A 112 1.79 -10.63 -5.54
N ALA A 113 2.12 -10.75 -6.82
CA ALA A 113 3.18 -11.63 -7.30
C ALA A 113 4.56 -11.25 -6.76
N VAL A 114 4.87 -9.94 -6.67
CA VAL A 114 6.14 -9.48 -6.07
C VAL A 114 6.16 -9.80 -4.57
N ALA A 115 5.08 -9.52 -3.84
CA ALA A 115 4.98 -9.83 -2.41
C ALA A 115 5.20 -11.32 -2.13
N ASP A 116 4.55 -12.20 -2.91
CA ASP A 116 4.69 -13.66 -2.81
C ASP A 116 6.11 -14.12 -3.15
N SER A 117 6.72 -13.59 -4.22
CA SER A 117 8.09 -13.94 -4.61
C SER A 117 9.14 -13.60 -3.55
N LEU A 118 8.85 -12.61 -2.69
CA LEU A 118 9.68 -12.20 -1.56
C LEU A 118 9.27 -12.89 -0.24
N GLY A 119 8.21 -13.70 -0.26
CA GLY A 119 7.67 -14.42 0.89
C GLY A 119 7.08 -13.50 1.96
N HIS A 120 6.55 -12.34 1.59
CA HIS A 120 5.97 -11.36 2.53
C HIS A 120 4.46 -11.52 2.65
N ASN A 121 4.01 -11.81 3.86
CA ASN A 121 2.61 -11.81 4.27
C ASN A 121 2.58 -11.72 5.80
N LEU A 122 1.82 -10.77 6.37
CA LEU A 122 1.79 -10.52 7.81
C LEU A 122 1.25 -11.69 8.64
N TYR A 123 0.46 -12.57 8.02
CA TYR A 123 -0.21 -13.70 8.67
C TYR A 123 0.55 -15.01 8.48
N THR A 124 1.61 -15.02 7.68
CA THR A 124 2.44 -16.21 7.49
C THR A 124 3.39 -16.40 8.67
N THR A 125 3.29 -17.54 9.34
CA THR A 125 4.24 -17.91 10.39
C THR A 125 5.50 -18.46 9.73
N ARG A 126 6.55 -17.63 9.61
CA ARG A 126 7.89 -18.15 9.29
C ARG A 126 8.37 -18.94 10.50
N GLY A 127 8.30 -20.27 10.43
CA GLY A 127 8.89 -21.13 11.43
C GLY A 127 10.38 -20.83 11.56
N LYS A 128 10.83 -20.39 12.74
CA LYS A 128 12.25 -20.51 13.09
C LYS A 128 12.54 -22.01 13.18
N VAL A 129 12.98 -22.63 12.09
CA VAL A 129 13.75 -23.87 12.22
C VAL A 129 15.08 -23.41 12.80
N SER A 130 15.26 -23.64 14.10
CA SER A 130 16.54 -23.48 14.77
C SER A 130 17.56 -24.39 14.09
N SER A 131 18.59 -23.80 13.50
CA SER A 131 19.89 -24.45 13.25
C SER A 131 20.88 -23.99 14.30
#